data_AF-A0A354Q8P8-F1
#
_entry.id   AF-A0A354Q8P8-F1
#
_cell.length_a   1.000
_cell.length_b   1.000
_cell.length_c   1.000
_cell.angle_alpha   90.00
_cell.angle_beta   90.00
_cell.angle_gamma   90.00
#
_symmetry.space_group_name_H-M   'P 1'
#
loop_
_entity.id
_entity.type
_entity.pdbx_description
1 polymer ?
#
loop_
_entity_poly.entity_id
_entity_poly.type
_entity_poly.pdbx_seq_one_letter_code
_entity_poly.pdbx_strand_id
1 'polypeptide(L)'
;IVLALVAIAIFDYFYQRWHHEQQLMMTKQEVKDETKQTEGDPQLKARIRQIQREMSNARMMQEVPKADAVIVNPTHFSVAILYDRDVMTAPEVIAKGADHLALRMRTVARENNVPILERPELARDLYANVEIGDDIPERFYKAIAEILAFVYRLRKR
;
A
#
# COMPACT_ATOMS: atom_id res chain seq x y z
N ILE A 1 -69.05 -12.23 -31.90
CA ILE A 1 -67.69 -12.49 -32.46
C ILE A 1 -66.71 -11.40 -32.00
N VAL A 2 -66.92 -10.12 -32.32
CA VAL A 2 -66.01 -9.02 -31.91
C VAL A 2 -65.81 -8.91 -30.39
N LEU A 3 -66.87 -8.96 -29.59
CA LEU A 3 -66.78 -8.94 -28.11
C LEU A 3 -65.98 -10.13 -27.54
N ALA A 4 -66.09 -11.30 -28.16
CA ALA A 4 -65.33 -12.49 -27.74
C ALA A 4 -63.84 -12.35 -28.07
N LEU A 5 -63.51 -11.76 -29.23
CA LEU A 5 -62.13 -11.47 -29.62
C LEU A 5 -61.48 -10.42 -28.71
N VAL A 6 -62.23 -9.39 -28.31
CA VAL A 6 -61.75 -8.37 -27.36
C VAL A 6 -61.47 -8.98 -25.98
N ALA A 7 -62.36 -9.86 -25.49
CA ALA A 7 -62.14 -10.56 -24.22
C ALA A 7 -60.88 -11.45 -24.24
N ILE A 8 -60.66 -12.18 -25.35
CA ILE A 8 -59.46 -13.00 -25.53
C ILE A 8 -58.20 -12.14 -25.58
N ALA A 9 -58.22 -11.02 -26.32
CA ALA A 9 -57.07 -10.12 -26.42
C ALA A 9 -56.67 -9.49 -25.07
N ILE A 10 -57.64 -9.15 -24.23
CA ILE A 10 -57.38 -8.65 -22.88
C ILE A 10 -56.71 -9.73 -22.03
N PHE A 11 -57.21 -10.96 -22.08
CA PHE A 11 -56.66 -12.07 -21.32
C PHE A 11 -55.22 -12.40 -21.75
N ASP A 12 -54.97 -12.39 -23.05
CA ASP A 12 -53.65 -12.64 -23.63
C ASP A 12 -52.63 -11.57 -23.22
N TYR A 13 -53.03 -10.29 -23.22
CA TYR A 13 -52.18 -9.19 -22.75
C TYR A 13 -51.80 -9.33 -21.27
N PHE A 14 -52.76 -9.66 -20.40
CA PHE A 14 -52.48 -9.90 -18.98
C PHE A 14 -51.54 -11.08 -18.76
N TYR A 15 -51.75 -12.17 -19.50
CA TYR A 15 -50.89 -13.35 -19.44
C TYR A 15 -49.46 -13.03 -19.89
N GLN A 16 -49.29 -12.34 -21.03
CA GLN A 16 -47.98 -11.90 -21.51
C GLN A 16 -47.27 -10.98 -20.52
N ARG A 17 -47.98 -10.01 -19.95
CA ARG A 17 -47.41 -9.07 -18.97
C ARG A 17 -46.89 -9.79 -17.73
N TRP A 18 -47.68 -10.72 -17.19
CA TRP A 18 -47.29 -11.52 -16.02
C TRP A 18 -46.12 -12.46 -16.34
N HIS A 19 -46.19 -13.17 -17.46
CA HIS A 19 -45.13 -14.10 -17.87
C HIS A 19 -43.81 -13.37 -18.13
N HIS A 20 -43.85 -12.19 -18.73
CA HIS A 20 -42.66 -11.38 -18.97
C HIS A 20 -42.03 -10.90 -17.66
N GLU A 21 -42.83 -10.49 -16.67
CA GLU A 21 -42.31 -10.13 -15.35
C GLU A 21 -41.67 -11.32 -14.63
N GLN A 22 -42.23 -12.52 -14.76
CA GLN A 22 -41.63 -13.74 -14.20
C GLN A 22 -40.31 -14.11 -14.88
N GLN A 23 -40.19 -13.92 -16.20
CA GLN A 23 -38.95 -14.18 -16.95
C GLN A 23 -37.82 -13.20 -16.61
N LEU A 24 -38.14 -12.00 -16.14
CA LEU A 24 -37.17 -10.99 -15.73
C LEU A 24 -36.70 -11.17 -14.28
N MET A 25 -37.30 -12.10 -13.52
CA MET A 25 -36.85 -12.40 -12.17
C MET A 25 -35.62 -13.30 -12.21
N MET A 26 -34.53 -12.80 -11.64
CA MET A 26 -33.35 -13.63 -11.39
C MET A 26 -33.59 -14.56 -10.20
N THR A 27 -33.07 -15.77 -10.30
CA THR A 27 -32.98 -16.69 -9.16
C THR A 27 -31.92 -16.21 -8.18
N LYS A 28 -32.06 -16.58 -6.90
CA LYS A 28 -31.02 -16.29 -5.87
C LYS A 28 -29.64 -16.83 -6.25
N GLN A 29 -29.60 -17.88 -7.06
CA GLN A 29 -28.38 -18.49 -7.55
C GLN A 29 -27.75 -17.64 -8.66
N GLU A 30 -28.54 -17.16 -9.63
CA GLU A 30 -28.08 -16.27 -10.70
C GLU A 30 -27.52 -14.96 -10.15
N VAL A 31 -28.20 -14.32 -9.18
CA VAL A 31 -27.69 -13.11 -8.52
C VAL A 31 -26.33 -13.37 -7.86
N LYS A 32 -26.18 -14.52 -7.20
CA LYS A 32 -24.93 -14.89 -6.53
C LYS A 32 -23.80 -15.17 -7.53
N ASP A 33 -24.12 -15.76 -8.68
CA ASP A 33 -23.14 -16.08 -9.72
C ASP A 33 -22.80 -14.86 -10.59
N GLU A 34 -23.74 -13.93 -10.84
CA GLU A 34 -23.46 -12.60 -11.41
C GLU A 34 -22.56 -11.76 -10.50
N THR A 35 -22.80 -11.79 -9.18
CA THR A 35 -21.94 -11.09 -8.21
C THR A 35 -20.50 -11.60 -8.28
N LYS A 36 -20.32 -12.93 -8.36
CA LYS A 36 -18.98 -13.54 -8.53
C LYS A 36 -18.34 -13.21 -9.89
N GLN A 37 -19.12 -13.16 -10.97
CA GLN A 37 -18.62 -12.85 -12.31
C GLN A 37 -18.25 -11.36 -12.47
N THR A 38 -19.00 -10.46 -11.83
CA THR A 38 -18.82 -9.01 -11.94
C THR A 38 -17.73 -8.47 -11.00
N GLU A 39 -17.65 -8.98 -9.76
CA GLU A 39 -16.69 -8.49 -8.75
C GLU A 39 -15.42 -9.35 -8.64
N GLY A 40 -15.44 -10.58 -9.19
CA GLY A 40 -14.42 -11.60 -8.99
C GLY A 40 -14.47 -12.21 -7.58
N ASP A 41 -13.69 -13.28 -7.35
CA ASP A 41 -13.57 -13.89 -6.02
C ASP A 41 -12.89 -12.89 -5.04
N PRO A 42 -13.56 -12.47 -3.95
CA PRO A 42 -12.96 -11.60 -2.94
C PRO A 42 -11.67 -12.16 -2.35
N GLN A 43 -11.54 -13.48 -2.24
CA GLN A 43 -10.33 -14.15 -1.76
C GLN A 43 -9.18 -13.97 -2.76
N LEU A 44 -9.46 -14.10 -4.06
CA LEU A 44 -8.49 -13.87 -5.11
C LEU A 44 -8.03 -12.40 -5.13
N LYS A 45 -8.96 -11.45 -5.00
CA LYS A 45 -8.64 -10.02 -4.92
C LYS A 45 -7.80 -9.67 -3.70
N ALA A 46 -8.13 -10.24 -2.53
CA ALA A 46 -7.33 -10.10 -1.31
C ALA A 46 -5.93 -10.69 -1.50
N ARG A 47 -5.81 -11.86 -2.12
CA ARG A 47 -4.54 -12.52 -2.41
C ARG A 47 -3.67 -11.69 -3.36
N ILE A 48 -4.24 -11.13 -4.42
CA ILE A 48 -3.52 -10.26 -5.36
C ILE A 48 -2.97 -9.03 -4.62
N ARG A 49 -3.80 -8.36 -3.80
CA ARG A 49 -3.36 -7.22 -3.00
C ARG A 49 -2.25 -7.58 -2.01
N GLN A 50 -2.33 -8.76 -1.40
CA GLN A 50 -1.29 -9.26 -0.51
C GLN A 50 0.03 -9.43 -1.28
N ILE A 51 0.01 -10.11 -2.42
CA ILE A 51 1.21 -10.32 -3.26
C ILE A 51 1.79 -8.98 -3.71
N GLN A 52 0.94 -8.03 -4.14
CA GLN A 52 1.39 -6.68 -4.52
C GLN A 52 2.11 -5.96 -3.37
N ARG A 53 1.56 -6.02 -2.15
CA ARG A 53 2.19 -5.47 -0.95
C ARG A 53 3.52 -6.16 -0.63
N GLU A 54 3.56 -7.49 -0.70
CA GLU A 54 4.78 -8.27 -0.49
C GLU A 54 5.88 -7.90 -1.49
N MET A 55 5.55 -7.75 -2.77
CA MET A 55 6.49 -7.31 -3.80
C MET A 55 6.98 -5.87 -3.56
N SER A 56 6.07 -4.96 -3.20
CA SER A 56 6.43 -3.57 -2.85
C SER A 56 7.40 -3.53 -1.68
N ASN A 57 7.11 -4.28 -0.62
CA ASN A 57 7.98 -4.38 0.55
C ASN A 57 9.34 -5.01 0.19
N ALA A 58 9.35 -6.03 -0.67
CA ALA A 58 10.60 -6.65 -1.11
C ALA A 58 11.48 -5.65 -1.87
N ARG A 59 10.92 -4.84 -2.77
CA ARG A 59 11.64 -3.78 -3.49
C ARG A 59 12.18 -2.73 -2.52
N MET A 60 11.35 -2.24 -1.60
CA MET A 60 11.77 -1.28 -0.58
C MET A 60 12.93 -1.82 0.28
N MET A 61 12.89 -3.10 0.66
CA MET A 61 13.95 -3.73 1.44
C MET A 61 15.28 -3.84 0.67
N GLN A 62 15.26 -3.88 -0.66
CA GLN A 62 16.47 -3.85 -1.50
C GLN A 62 17.15 -2.48 -1.52
N GLU A 63 16.43 -1.42 -1.15
CA GLU A 63 16.99 -0.07 -1.06
C GLU A 63 17.69 0.16 0.29
N VAL A 64 17.29 -0.54 1.35
CA VAL A 64 17.88 -0.39 2.70
C VAL A 64 19.42 -0.49 2.72
N PRO A 65 20.08 -1.44 2.01
CA PRO A 65 21.54 -1.51 1.95
C PRO A 65 22.23 -0.28 1.34
N LYS A 66 21.52 0.50 0.52
CA LYS A 66 22.07 1.71 -0.11
C LYS A 66 22.00 2.93 0.80
N ALA A 67 21.24 2.86 1.90
CA ALA A 67 21.07 3.98 2.82
C ALA A 67 22.39 4.40 3.46
N ASP A 68 22.57 5.70 3.66
CA ASP A 68 23.68 6.22 4.47
C ASP A 68 23.43 5.98 5.96
N ALA A 69 22.17 6.01 6.39
CA ALA A 69 21.78 5.81 7.77
C ALA A 69 20.36 5.25 7.91
N VAL A 70 20.13 4.47 8.98
CA VAL A 70 18.78 4.09 9.41
C VAL A 70 18.48 4.69 10.78
N ILE A 71 17.45 5.53 10.83
CA ILE A 71 16.95 6.15 12.05
C ILE A 71 15.86 5.27 12.64
N VAL A 72 16.00 4.92 13.92
CA VAL A 72 15.10 3.96 14.57
C VAL A 72 14.41 4.55 15.80
N ASN A 73 13.15 4.18 15.93
CA ASN A 73 12.44 4.08 17.19
C ASN A 73 12.45 2.59 17.58
N PRO A 74 13.14 2.17 18.67
CA PRO A 74 13.37 0.77 18.99
C PRO A 74 12.11 -0.08 19.00
N THR A 75 10.99 0.50 19.42
CA THR A 75 9.73 -0.23 19.62
C THR A 75 8.91 -0.35 18.34
N HIS A 76 8.90 0.67 17.46
CA HIS A 76 7.91 0.71 16.37
C HIS A 76 8.42 1.08 14.99
N PHE A 77 9.43 1.93 14.83
CA PHE A 77 9.71 2.55 13.51
C PHE A 77 11.17 2.43 13.09
N SER A 78 11.38 2.25 11.79
CA SER A 78 12.68 2.37 11.13
C SER A 78 12.52 3.17 9.85
N VAL A 79 13.36 4.18 9.66
CA VAL A 79 13.38 5.05 8.46
C VAL A 79 14.81 5.08 7.93
N ALA A 80 14.99 4.72 6.67
CA ALA A 80 16.27 4.72 5.98
C ALA A 80 16.39 5.96 5.10
N ILE A 81 17.55 6.61 5.17
CA ILE A 81 17.81 7.89 4.50
C ILE A 81 19.03 7.74 3.60
N LEU A 82 18.94 8.37 2.44
CA LEU A 82 20.02 8.49 1.46
C LEU A 82 20.33 9.96 1.23
N TYR A 83 21.61 10.30 1.14
CA TYR A 83 22.02 11.61 0.69
C TYR A 83 23.34 11.58 -0.07
N ASP A 84 23.25 11.88 -1.36
CA ASP A 84 24.42 12.14 -2.19
C ASP A 84 24.65 13.66 -2.30
N ARG A 85 25.76 14.14 -1.74
CA ARG A 85 26.13 15.56 -1.71
C ARG A 85 26.39 16.14 -3.10
N ASP A 86 26.74 15.31 -4.07
CA ASP A 86 27.15 15.77 -5.40
C ASP A 86 25.95 15.90 -6.36
N VAL A 87 24.87 15.15 -6.09
CA VAL A 87 23.73 15.02 -7.00
C VAL A 87 22.40 15.48 -6.38
N MET A 88 22.23 15.31 -5.07
CA MET A 88 20.96 15.57 -4.40
C MET A 88 20.92 16.96 -3.77
N THR A 89 19.77 17.63 -3.90
CA THR A 89 19.53 18.94 -3.27
C THR A 89 19.14 18.78 -1.79
N ALA A 90 18.48 17.69 -1.45
CA ALA A 90 18.08 17.35 -0.10
C ALA A 90 18.24 15.83 0.13
N PRO A 91 18.38 15.37 1.40
CA PRO A 91 18.29 13.96 1.73
C PRO A 91 16.89 13.40 1.45
N GLU A 92 16.82 12.14 1.03
CA GLU A 92 15.57 11.45 0.66
C GLU A 92 15.29 10.26 1.58
N VAL A 93 14.02 9.96 1.81
CA VAL A 93 13.59 8.72 2.48
C VAL A 93 13.44 7.59 1.47
N ILE A 94 14.37 6.63 1.47
CA ILE A 94 14.36 5.51 0.51
C ILE A 94 13.59 4.27 1.00
N ALA A 95 13.41 4.15 2.32
CA ALA A 95 12.63 3.06 2.90
C ALA A 95 12.10 3.46 4.29
N LYS A 96 10.87 3.06 4.61
CA LYS A 96 10.31 3.21 5.97
C LYS A 96 9.44 2.02 6.33
N GLY A 97 9.43 1.64 7.60
CA GLY A 97 8.66 0.49 8.05
C GLY A 97 8.25 0.61 9.52
N ALA A 98 7.16 -0.08 9.85
CA ALA A 98 6.65 -0.23 11.21
C ALA A 98 6.77 -1.69 11.71
N ASP A 99 6.86 -1.85 13.02
CA ASP A 99 6.82 -3.12 13.77
C ASP A 99 7.70 -4.21 13.15
N HIS A 100 7.10 -5.27 12.58
CA HIS A 100 7.83 -6.38 11.96
C HIS A 100 8.72 -5.93 10.79
N LEU A 101 8.24 -4.99 9.98
CA LEU A 101 9.01 -4.47 8.86
C LEU A 101 10.17 -3.62 9.37
N ALA A 102 9.94 -2.81 10.41
CA ALA A 102 10.98 -2.02 11.07
C ALA A 102 12.09 -2.91 11.64
N LEU A 103 11.73 -4.03 12.28
CA LEU A 103 12.68 -5.01 12.79
C LEU A 103 13.50 -5.64 11.66
N ARG A 104 12.85 -6.04 10.56
CA ARG A 104 13.52 -6.61 9.39
C ARG A 104 14.49 -5.61 8.75
N MET A 105 14.11 -4.35 8.64
CA MET A 105 14.99 -3.28 8.15
C MET A 105 16.25 -3.15 9.00
N ARG A 106 16.13 -3.23 10.34
CA ARG A 106 17.31 -3.20 11.23
C ARG A 106 18.22 -4.39 11.02
N THR A 107 17.66 -5.58 10.79
CA THR A 107 18.46 -6.78 10.49
C THR A 107 19.25 -6.58 9.19
N VAL A 108 18.57 -6.19 8.11
CA VAL A 108 19.23 -5.94 6.81
C VAL A 108 20.27 -4.83 6.89
N ALA A 109 19.98 -3.76 7.62
CA ALA A 109 20.94 -2.67 7.84
C ALA A 109 22.21 -3.17 8.56
N ARG A 110 22.06 -4.00 9.61
CA ARG A 110 23.22 -4.60 10.30
C ARG A 110 24.03 -5.52 9.39
N GLU A 111 23.36 -6.36 8.61
CA GLU A 111 24.01 -7.29 7.67
C GLU A 111 24.81 -6.55 6.59
N ASN A 112 24.39 -5.34 6.21
CA ASN A 112 25.02 -4.52 5.18
C ASN A 112 25.91 -3.40 5.77
N ASN A 113 26.19 -3.41 7.07
CA ASN A 113 26.98 -2.40 7.76
C ASN A 113 26.45 -0.96 7.61
N VAL A 114 25.15 -0.80 7.43
CA VAL A 114 24.49 0.50 7.42
C VAL A 114 24.35 0.99 8.87
N PRO A 115 24.86 2.19 9.22
CA PRO A 115 24.75 2.73 10.57
C PRO A 115 23.30 2.89 11.03
N ILE A 116 23.00 2.36 12.22
CA ILE A 116 21.70 2.48 12.86
C ILE A 116 21.81 3.50 13.99
N LEU A 117 20.99 4.54 13.95
CA LEU A 117 20.95 5.60 14.96
C LEU A 117 19.60 5.65 15.66
N GLU A 118 19.62 5.58 16.98
CA GLU A 118 18.43 5.67 17.78
C GLU A 118 18.02 7.13 18.00
N ARG A 119 16.91 7.53 17.40
CA ARG A 119 16.27 8.85 17.57
C ARG A 119 14.74 8.66 17.55
N PRO A 120 14.13 8.27 18.68
CA PRO A 120 12.74 7.82 18.71
C PRO A 120 11.70 8.86 18.25
N GLU A 121 11.91 10.14 18.59
CA GLU A 121 11.04 11.25 18.18
C GLU A 121 11.15 11.52 16.68
N LEU A 122 12.38 11.70 16.18
CA LEU A 122 12.65 11.92 14.77
C LEU A 122 12.16 10.77 13.88
N ALA A 123 12.37 9.52 14.30
CA ALA A 123 11.89 8.35 13.56
C ALA A 123 10.36 8.32 13.46
N ARG A 124 9.66 8.67 14.54
CA ARG A 124 8.19 8.73 14.54
C ARG A 124 7.69 9.84 13.60
N ASP A 125 8.30 11.01 13.68
CA ASP A 125 7.90 12.16 12.87
C ASP A 125 8.18 11.95 11.39
N LEU A 126 9.35 11.40 11.04
CA LEU A 126 9.69 11.07 9.64
C LEU A 126 8.74 10.01 9.09
N TYR A 127 8.47 8.94 9.87
CA TYR A 127 7.57 7.88 9.44
C TYR A 127 6.16 8.41 9.13
N ALA A 128 5.66 9.32 9.97
CA ALA A 128 4.32 9.88 9.87
C ALA A 128 4.16 10.98 8.81
N ASN A 129 5.23 11.70 8.46
CA ASN A 129 5.13 12.92 7.65
C ASN A 129 5.88 12.90 6.32
N VAL A 130 6.73 11.91 6.06
CA VAL A 130 7.54 11.82 4.83
C VAL A 130 7.31 10.48 4.17
N GLU A 131 6.92 10.47 2.89
CA GLU A 131 6.74 9.23 2.14
C GLU A 131 8.05 8.70 1.55
N ILE A 132 8.01 7.45 1.11
CA ILE A 132 9.16 6.84 0.43
C ILE A 132 9.31 7.50 -0.94
N GLY A 133 10.50 7.97 -1.28
CA GLY A 133 10.77 8.72 -2.50
C GLY A 133 10.77 10.24 -2.32
N ASP A 134 10.31 10.73 -1.16
CA ASP A 134 10.19 12.16 -0.91
C ASP A 134 11.46 12.73 -0.27
N ASP A 135 11.77 13.96 -0.67
CA ASP A 135 12.76 14.80 -0.02
C ASP A 135 12.35 15.12 1.42
N ILE A 136 13.33 15.12 2.32
CA ILE A 136 13.11 15.47 3.71
C ILE A 136 12.71 16.96 3.82
N PRO A 137 11.66 17.31 4.57
CA PRO A 137 11.30 18.69 4.82
C PRO A 137 12.37 19.47 5.62
N GLU A 138 12.49 20.78 5.34
CA GLU A 138 13.51 21.66 5.95
C GLU A 138 13.56 21.61 7.48
N ARG A 139 12.40 21.42 8.13
CA ARG A 139 12.30 21.33 9.60
C ARG A 139 13.18 20.23 10.21
N PHE A 140 13.50 19.19 9.43
CA PHE A 140 14.34 18.08 9.88
C PHE A 140 15.81 18.22 9.48
N TYR A 141 16.18 19.19 8.63
CA TYR A 141 17.53 19.32 8.08
C TYR A 141 18.61 19.38 9.13
N LYS A 142 18.40 20.12 10.21
CA LYS A 142 19.39 20.21 11.30
C LYS A 142 19.68 18.84 11.91
N ALA A 143 18.63 18.07 12.22
CA ALA A 143 18.76 16.76 12.83
C ALA A 143 19.39 15.74 11.85
N ILE A 144 18.99 15.78 10.58
CA ILE A 144 19.56 14.90 9.54
C ILE A 144 21.02 15.24 9.25
N ALA A 145 21.38 16.53 9.18
CA ALA A 145 22.75 16.96 8.97
C ALA A 145 23.68 16.49 10.09
N GLU A 146 23.23 16.53 11.35
CA GLU A 146 23.97 16.00 12.50
C GLU A 146 24.24 14.49 12.35
N ILE A 147 23.21 13.73 11.98
CA ILE A 147 23.28 12.28 11.76
C ILE A 147 24.26 11.95 10.62
N LEU A 148 24.11 12.61 9.47
CA LEU A 148 24.99 12.40 8.32
C LEU A 148 26.43 12.79 8.64
N ALA A 149 26.65 13.90 9.35
CA ALA A 149 27.97 14.30 9.79
C ALA A 149 28.62 13.25 10.71
N PHE A 150 27.85 12.63 11.60
CA PHE A 150 28.30 11.52 12.44
C PHE A 150 28.68 10.29 11.61
N VAL A 151 27.83 9.89 10.66
CA VAL A 151 28.05 8.75 9.77
C VAL A 151 29.30 8.92 8.92
N TYR A 152 29.49 10.07 8.26
CA TYR A 152 30.67 10.31 7.45
C TYR A 152 31.96 10.37 8.27
N ARG A 153 31.89 10.80 9.54
CA ARG A 153 33.03 10.74 10.45
C ARG A 153 33.38 9.29 10.81
N LEU A 154 32.37 8.45 11.01
CA LEU A 154 32.56 7.03 11.29
C LEU A 154 33.21 6.30 10.12
N ARG A 155 32.81 6.62 8.88
CA ARG A 155 33.35 6.02 7.64
C ARG A 155 34.76 6.49 7.27
N LYS A 156 35.22 7.63 7.80
CA LYS A 156 36.58 8.17 7.58
C LYS A 156 37.64 7.55 8.51
N ARG A 157 37.24 6.75 9.48
CA ARG A 157 38.14 5.95 10.32
C ARG A 157 38.19 4.53 9.80
#